data_AF-A0A453RAR3-F1
#
_entry.id   AF-A0A453RAR3-F1
#
_cell.length_a   1.000
_cell.length_b   1.000
_cell.length_c   1.000
_cell.angle_alpha   90.00
_cell.angle_beta   90.00
_cell.angle_gamma   90.00
#
_symmetry.space_group_name_H-M   'P 1'
#
loop_
_entity.id
_entity.type
_entity.pdbx_description
1 polymer ?
#
loop_
_entity_poly.entity_id
_entity_poly.type
_entity_poly.pdbx_seq_one_letter_code
_entity_poly.pdbx_strand_id
1 'polypeptide(L)'
;MFGNRVPHMLDNDYTPLSAVDIFVKDLGIVSRESSNLRIPLHVSSVAHQLFVSGSASGWGRYDDSAVVKVYETLSGVKVEGRPPMLNKEDVLRSLPVEWPEVPMDDLVSSASHDSKKVLVVLDDDPTGTQTVHDIEVLTEWPVEALTEQFLKLPTCFFILTNSRSMIANKAALLVKDICRNLEAAAKTVPGISYTVVLRGDSTLRGHFPEEADAVVSVLGDMDAWIICPFFLQGGRYTIDDIHYVADSERLIPAGETEFAKDAAFGYTSSNLKQWVEEKTKGGILENQVSTISISLLRKEGPDAVCQLLCSLEKGSVCIVNAASERDMNVFAAGMIQ
;
A
#
# COMPACT_ATOMS: atom_id res chain seq x y z
N MET A 1 11.52 -25.89 10.97
CA MET A 1 12.55 -25.35 11.90
C MET A 1 12.49 -23.82 11.94
N PHE A 2 12.70 -23.11 10.82
CA PHE A 2 12.60 -21.63 10.76
C PHE A 2 11.25 -21.08 11.24
N GLY A 3 10.12 -21.57 10.72
CA GLY A 3 8.80 -21.10 11.13
C GLY A 3 8.42 -21.33 12.60
N ASN A 4 9.24 -22.10 13.34
CA ASN A 4 9.05 -22.29 14.78
C ASN A 4 10.08 -21.48 15.59
N ARG A 5 11.37 -21.55 15.23
CA ARG A 5 12.45 -20.93 16.02
C ARG A 5 12.62 -19.43 15.76
N VAL A 6 12.36 -18.95 14.54
CA VAL A 6 12.51 -17.51 14.22
C VAL A 6 11.54 -16.64 15.03
N PRO A 7 10.25 -16.99 15.21
CA PRO A 7 9.37 -16.25 16.11
C PRO A 7 9.96 -16.04 17.50
N HIS A 8 10.51 -17.09 18.13
CA HIS A 8 11.15 -17.01 19.46
C HIS A 8 12.32 -16.01 19.47
N MET A 9 13.15 -16.03 18.43
CA MET A 9 14.28 -15.09 18.28
C MET A 9 13.80 -13.64 18.17
N LEU A 10 12.76 -13.38 17.37
CA LEU A 10 12.22 -12.04 17.14
C LEU A 10 11.46 -11.48 18.36
N ASP A 11 10.76 -12.35 19.08
CA ASP A 11 9.97 -12.01 20.26
C ASP A 11 10.83 -11.89 21.53
N ASN A 12 12.13 -12.23 21.45
CA ASN A 12 13.06 -12.31 22.58
C ASN A 12 12.55 -13.23 23.71
N ASP A 13 11.67 -14.18 23.37
CA ASP A 13 11.13 -15.18 24.28
C ASP A 13 11.90 -16.49 24.11
N TYR A 14 12.71 -16.81 25.12
CA TYR A 14 13.50 -18.04 25.16
C TYR A 14 13.02 -19.01 26.24
N THR A 15 11.73 -18.94 26.58
CA THR A 15 11.08 -19.94 27.42
C THR A 15 11.30 -21.33 26.82
N PRO A 16 11.91 -22.28 27.55
CA PRO A 16 12.45 -23.49 26.94
C PRO A 16 11.34 -24.45 26.50
N LEU A 17 11.14 -24.58 25.18
CA LEU A 17 10.38 -25.66 24.58
C LEU A 17 11.31 -26.85 24.23
N SER A 18 12.53 -26.53 23.83
CA SER A 18 13.64 -27.46 23.62
C SER A 18 14.93 -26.73 23.99
N ALA A 19 15.74 -27.24 24.92
CA ALA A 19 16.86 -26.47 25.46
C ALA A 19 18.12 -26.52 24.57
N VAL A 20 18.92 -25.44 24.58
CA VAL A 20 20.27 -25.40 23.97
C VAL A 20 21.12 -26.61 24.36
N ASP A 21 21.10 -27.00 25.63
CA ASP A 21 21.89 -28.15 26.13
C ASP A 21 21.46 -29.50 25.54
N ILE A 22 20.23 -29.62 25.02
CA ILE A 22 19.81 -30.82 24.27
C ILE A 22 20.65 -30.96 23.01
N PHE A 23 20.85 -29.86 22.28
CA PHE A 23 21.67 -29.85 21.06
C PHE A 23 23.16 -30.01 21.35
N VAL A 24 23.66 -29.47 22.48
CA VAL A 24 25.03 -29.75 22.95
C VAL A 24 25.23 -31.25 23.15
N LYS A 25 24.29 -31.91 23.83
CA LYS A 25 24.34 -33.34 24.10
C LYS A 25 24.23 -34.17 22.80
N ASP A 26 23.22 -33.91 21.98
CA ASP A 26 22.93 -34.70 20.78
C ASP A 26 24.03 -34.54 19.71
N LEU A 27 24.48 -33.32 19.44
CA LEU A 27 25.60 -33.08 18.52
C LEU A 27 26.93 -33.57 19.08
N GLY A 28 27.09 -33.59 20.41
CA GLY A 28 28.22 -34.21 21.09
C GLY A 28 28.30 -35.73 20.89
N ILE A 29 27.15 -36.43 20.90
CA ILE A 29 27.08 -37.86 20.56
C ILE A 29 27.47 -38.07 19.09
N VAL A 30 26.89 -37.30 18.18
CA VAL A 30 27.18 -37.37 16.74
C VAL A 30 28.67 -37.12 16.45
N SER A 31 29.28 -36.12 17.09
CA SER A 31 30.70 -35.79 16.92
C SER A 31 31.61 -36.92 17.43
N ARG A 32 31.21 -37.62 18.48
CA ARG A 32 31.97 -38.74 19.04
C ARG A 32 31.96 -39.94 18.10
N GLU A 33 30.79 -40.29 17.56
CA GLU A 33 30.68 -41.39 16.60
C GLU A 33 31.42 -41.09 15.29
N SER A 34 31.36 -39.84 14.81
CA SER A 34 32.10 -39.45 13.61
C SER A 34 33.62 -39.56 13.81
N SER A 35 34.11 -39.23 15.01
CA SER A 35 35.52 -39.40 15.39
C SER A 35 35.93 -40.87 15.41
N ASN A 36 35.10 -41.75 16.00
CA ASN A 36 35.34 -43.20 16.04
C ASN A 36 35.47 -43.80 14.62
N LEU A 37 34.63 -43.35 13.69
CA LEU A 37 34.61 -43.80 12.31
C LEU A 37 35.60 -43.05 11.39
N ARG A 38 36.27 -42.02 11.90
CA ARG A 38 37.17 -41.13 11.14
C ARG A 38 36.48 -40.47 9.94
N ILE A 39 35.22 -40.08 10.10
CA ILE A 39 34.43 -39.39 9.07
C ILE A 39 34.21 -37.92 9.50
N PRO A 40 34.56 -36.93 8.66
CA PRO A 40 34.34 -35.53 9.00
C PRO A 40 32.87 -35.11 8.82
N LEU A 41 32.34 -34.32 9.75
CA LEU A 41 30.99 -33.73 9.71
C LEU A 41 31.07 -32.20 9.82
N HIS A 42 31.47 -31.52 8.75
CA HIS A 42 31.78 -30.09 8.79
C HIS A 42 30.64 -29.22 9.34
N VAL A 43 29.41 -29.39 8.84
CA VAL A 43 28.25 -28.58 9.28
C VAL A 43 27.88 -28.89 10.73
N SER A 44 27.82 -30.17 11.10
CA SER A 44 27.48 -30.58 12.47
C SER A 44 28.52 -30.13 13.48
N SER A 45 29.81 -30.17 13.12
CA SER A 45 30.89 -29.66 13.97
C SER A 45 30.75 -28.16 14.21
N VAL A 46 30.47 -27.37 13.17
CA VAL A 46 30.24 -25.92 13.32
C VAL A 46 29.00 -25.65 14.17
N ALA A 47 27.88 -26.33 13.89
CA ALA A 47 26.67 -26.19 14.69
C ALA A 47 26.92 -26.55 16.16
N HIS A 48 27.64 -27.65 16.43
CA HIS A 48 27.98 -28.08 17.78
C HIS A 48 28.78 -27.01 18.53
N GLN A 49 29.78 -26.39 17.88
CA GLN A 49 30.56 -25.32 18.50
C GLN A 49 29.71 -24.08 18.82
N LEU A 50 28.73 -23.74 17.99
CA LEU A 50 27.81 -22.64 18.26
C LEU A 50 26.90 -22.94 19.47
N PHE A 51 26.36 -24.14 19.58
CA PHE A 51 25.56 -24.55 20.75
C PHE A 51 26.41 -24.64 22.03
N VAL A 52 27.65 -25.13 21.94
CA VAL A 52 28.60 -25.12 23.07
C VAL A 52 28.90 -23.69 23.51
N SER A 53 29.14 -22.77 22.57
CA SER A 53 29.34 -21.36 22.86
C SER A 53 28.13 -20.76 23.57
N GLY A 54 26.91 -21.01 23.05
CA GLY A 54 25.68 -20.53 23.68
C GLY A 54 25.45 -21.09 25.09
N SER A 55 25.73 -22.38 25.30
CA SER A 55 25.67 -23.01 26.62
C SER A 55 26.67 -22.40 27.59
N ALA A 56 27.92 -22.20 27.16
CA ALA A 56 28.98 -21.58 27.96
C ALA A 56 28.69 -20.10 28.30
N SER A 57 27.93 -19.40 27.46
CA SER A 57 27.41 -18.06 27.73
C SER A 57 26.24 -18.03 28.72
N GLY A 58 25.86 -19.17 29.30
CA GLY A 58 24.80 -19.27 30.32
C GLY A 58 23.41 -19.52 29.76
N TRP A 59 23.26 -19.77 28.45
CA TRP A 59 21.96 -20.01 27.80
C TRP A 59 21.61 -21.49 27.66
N GLY A 60 22.33 -22.38 28.32
CA GLY A 60 22.11 -23.84 28.20
C GLY A 60 20.67 -24.30 28.48
N ARG A 61 19.98 -23.60 29.39
CA ARG A 61 18.57 -23.87 29.76
C ARG A 61 17.53 -23.09 28.95
N TYR A 62 17.95 -22.25 28.01
CA TYR A 62 17.04 -21.47 27.18
C TYR A 62 16.58 -22.30 25.99
N ASP A 63 15.48 -21.90 25.34
CA ASP A 63 15.07 -22.47 24.07
C ASP A 63 16.25 -22.53 23.07
N ASP A 64 16.33 -23.57 22.25
CA ASP A 64 17.45 -23.82 21.36
C ASP A 64 17.64 -22.71 20.31
N SER A 65 16.61 -21.91 20.05
CA SER A 65 16.68 -20.67 19.29
C SER A 65 17.62 -19.63 19.90
N ALA A 66 17.94 -19.72 21.20
CA ALA A 66 18.89 -18.85 21.88
C ALA A 66 20.32 -18.95 21.33
N VAL A 67 20.63 -19.94 20.49
CA VAL A 67 21.88 -19.96 19.72
C VAL A 67 22.03 -18.70 18.85
N VAL A 68 20.93 -18.01 18.48
CA VAL A 68 20.97 -16.72 17.80
C VAL A 68 21.76 -15.66 18.59
N LYS A 69 21.71 -15.71 19.94
CA LYS A 69 22.41 -14.76 20.81
C LYS A 69 23.94 -14.86 20.69
N VAL A 70 24.46 -16.00 20.23
CA VAL A 70 25.88 -16.14 19.89
C VAL A 70 26.23 -15.20 18.74
N TYR A 71 25.39 -15.14 17.70
CA TYR A 71 25.58 -14.23 16.58
C TYR A 71 25.34 -12.77 16.96
N GLU A 72 24.36 -12.48 17.81
CA GLU A 72 24.16 -11.12 18.34
C GLU A 72 25.39 -10.63 19.09
N THR A 73 25.99 -11.50 19.90
CA THR A 73 27.21 -11.17 20.68
C THR A 73 28.41 -10.93 19.76
N LEU A 74 28.54 -11.72 18.69
CA LEU A 74 29.64 -11.60 17.74
C LEU A 74 29.51 -10.37 16.82
N SER A 75 28.29 -10.00 16.45
CA SER A 75 28.02 -8.92 15.49
C SER A 75 27.71 -7.58 16.15
N GLY A 76 27.29 -7.58 17.43
CA GLY A 76 26.70 -6.42 18.09
C GLY A 76 25.30 -6.07 17.57
N VAL A 77 24.76 -6.82 16.61
CA VAL A 77 23.43 -6.61 16.04
C VAL A 77 22.41 -7.41 16.82
N LYS A 78 21.34 -6.75 17.26
CA LYS A 78 20.21 -7.40 17.91
C LYS A 78 19.20 -7.89 16.87
N VAL A 79 18.76 -9.14 17.04
CA VAL A 79 17.67 -9.76 16.29
C VAL A 79 16.32 -9.45 16.95
N GLU A 80 16.35 -9.02 18.23
CA GLU A 80 15.17 -8.51 18.93
C GLU A 80 14.66 -7.22 18.27
N GLY A 81 13.35 -7.14 18.05
CA GLY A 81 12.75 -5.99 17.39
C GLY A 81 11.57 -6.39 16.54
N ARG A 82 10.46 -6.76 17.18
CA ARG A 82 9.18 -6.38 16.60
C ARG A 82 8.87 -4.98 17.11
N PRO A 83 8.59 -4.00 16.23
CA PRO A 83 7.76 -2.87 16.63
C PRO A 83 6.50 -3.43 17.32
N PRO A 84 5.79 -2.70 18.21
CA PRO A 84 4.48 -3.14 18.66
C PRO A 84 3.56 -3.24 17.43
N MET A 85 3.43 -4.46 16.87
CA MET A 85 2.74 -4.70 15.62
C MET A 85 1.27 -4.96 15.90
N LEU A 86 0.40 -4.22 15.21
CA LEU A 86 -1.04 -4.40 15.29
C LEU A 86 -1.43 -5.72 14.64
N ASN A 87 -2.12 -6.58 15.39
CA ASN A 87 -2.76 -7.77 14.84
C ASN A 87 -3.90 -7.32 13.91
N LYS A 88 -3.88 -7.80 12.67
CA LYS A 88 -4.83 -7.43 11.62
C LYS A 88 -6.27 -7.74 12.04
N GLU A 89 -6.55 -8.95 12.54
CA GLU A 89 -7.91 -9.31 12.94
C GLU A 89 -8.41 -8.47 14.11
N ASP A 90 -7.56 -8.21 15.11
CA ASP A 90 -7.96 -7.43 16.28
C ASP A 90 -8.30 -5.98 15.90
N VAL A 91 -7.49 -5.37 15.02
CA VAL A 91 -7.78 -4.04 14.49
C VAL A 91 -9.08 -4.05 13.71
N LEU A 92 -9.25 -4.97 12.75
CA LEU A 92 -10.45 -5.02 11.93
C LEU A 92 -11.72 -5.28 12.75
N ARG A 93 -11.64 -6.10 13.81
CA ARG A 93 -12.76 -6.34 14.75
C ARG A 93 -13.07 -5.14 15.64
N SER A 94 -12.10 -4.25 15.89
CA SER A 94 -12.29 -3.04 16.69
C SER A 94 -13.01 -1.93 15.92
N LEU A 95 -13.03 -2.00 14.58
CA LEU A 95 -13.72 -1.03 13.74
C LEU A 95 -15.24 -1.11 13.91
N PRO A 96 -15.97 0.00 13.66
CA PRO A 96 -17.43 -0.03 13.57
C PRO A 96 -17.90 -1.11 12.57
N VAL A 97 -19.10 -1.65 12.78
CA VAL A 97 -19.69 -2.62 11.83
C VAL A 97 -19.86 -1.96 10.47
N GLU A 98 -19.57 -2.71 9.40
CA GLU A 98 -19.74 -2.23 8.02
C GLU A 98 -21.16 -1.73 7.74
N TRP A 99 -21.27 -0.76 6.83
CA TRP A 99 -22.57 -0.22 6.42
C TRP A 99 -23.48 -1.35 5.93
N PRO A 100 -24.72 -1.46 6.45
CA PRO A 100 -25.54 -2.66 6.27
C PRO A 100 -25.96 -2.87 4.81
N GLU A 101 -26.26 -1.79 4.09
CA GLU A 101 -26.77 -1.83 2.71
C GLU A 101 -25.61 -1.90 1.71
N VAL A 102 -25.78 -2.62 0.61
CA VAL A 102 -24.86 -2.55 -0.54
C VAL A 102 -25.37 -1.44 -1.43
N PRO A 103 -24.72 -0.26 -1.49
CA PRO A 103 -25.26 0.85 -2.26
C PRO A 103 -25.23 0.60 -3.78
N MET A 104 -24.51 -0.44 -4.23
CA MET A 104 -23.99 -0.53 -5.60
C MET A 104 -24.96 -1.06 -6.65
N ASP A 105 -25.98 -1.85 -6.28
CA ASP A 105 -26.90 -2.46 -7.26
C ASP A 105 -27.79 -1.42 -7.98
N ASP A 106 -28.04 -0.26 -7.38
CA ASP A 106 -28.86 0.82 -7.97
C ASP A 106 -28.03 1.95 -8.64
N LEU A 107 -26.72 2.02 -8.40
CA LEU A 107 -25.87 3.16 -8.80
C LEU A 107 -25.38 3.10 -10.25
N VAL A 108 -25.07 1.90 -10.76
CA VAL A 108 -24.65 1.72 -12.18
C VAL A 108 -25.81 2.07 -13.12
N SER A 109 -27.06 1.83 -12.70
CA SER A 109 -28.26 2.19 -13.46
C SER A 109 -28.65 3.66 -13.36
N SER A 110 -28.36 4.35 -12.26
CA SER A 110 -28.81 5.73 -12.05
C SER A 110 -27.82 6.79 -12.55
N ALA A 111 -26.51 6.56 -12.42
CA ALA A 111 -25.47 7.49 -12.89
C ALA A 111 -25.28 7.48 -14.43
N SER A 112 -25.72 6.41 -15.10
CA SER A 112 -25.51 6.18 -16.54
C SER A 112 -26.55 6.85 -17.45
N HIS A 113 -27.63 7.43 -16.90
CA HIS A 113 -28.73 7.92 -17.74
C HIS A 113 -28.65 9.39 -18.18
N ASP A 114 -27.86 10.26 -17.52
CA ASP A 114 -27.87 11.70 -17.85
C ASP A 114 -26.51 12.38 -18.06
N SER A 115 -25.38 11.77 -17.68
CA SER A 115 -24.07 12.45 -17.80
C SER A 115 -23.13 11.75 -18.79
N LYS A 116 -22.76 12.47 -19.86
CA LYS A 116 -21.67 12.11 -20.80
C LYS A 116 -20.29 12.39 -20.17
N LYS A 117 -20.10 11.98 -18.91
CA LYS A 117 -18.83 12.13 -18.19
C LYS A 117 -18.03 10.83 -18.31
N VAL A 118 -16.90 10.91 -19.00
CA VAL A 118 -15.98 9.79 -19.18
C VAL A 118 -14.89 9.82 -18.10
N LEU A 119 -14.60 8.67 -17.50
CA LEU A 119 -13.45 8.51 -16.61
C LEU A 119 -12.20 8.18 -17.43
N VAL A 120 -11.18 9.04 -17.37
CA VAL A 120 -9.90 8.80 -18.04
C VAL A 120 -8.85 8.49 -16.99
N VAL A 121 -8.43 7.24 -16.92
CA VAL A 121 -7.46 6.77 -15.91
C VAL A 121 -6.05 6.83 -16.51
N LEU A 122 -5.15 7.59 -15.91
CA LEU A 122 -3.72 7.57 -16.24
C LEU A 122 -3.03 6.59 -15.29
N ASP A 123 -2.58 5.45 -15.81
CA ASP A 123 -1.95 4.39 -15.03
C ASP A 123 -0.43 4.48 -15.14
N ASP A 124 0.24 4.70 -14.01
CA ASP A 124 1.69 4.96 -13.94
C ASP A 124 2.54 3.71 -14.12
N ASP A 125 1.94 2.51 -14.08
CA ASP A 125 2.63 1.22 -14.20
C ASP A 125 1.76 0.14 -14.89
N PRO A 126 2.34 -0.73 -15.74
CA PRO A 126 1.60 -1.77 -16.48
C PRO A 126 0.91 -2.81 -15.62
N THR A 127 1.29 -3.00 -14.35
CA THR A 127 0.66 -4.01 -13.48
C THR A 127 -0.72 -3.57 -12.99
N GLY A 128 -0.99 -2.27 -12.89
CA GLY A 128 -2.26 -1.72 -12.42
C GLY A 128 -3.45 -2.16 -13.27
N THR A 129 -3.27 -2.16 -14.60
CA THR A 129 -4.27 -2.57 -15.59
C THR A 129 -4.74 -4.03 -15.45
N GLN A 130 -3.98 -4.91 -14.77
CA GLN A 130 -4.34 -6.33 -14.59
C GLN A 130 -5.48 -6.55 -13.58
N THR A 131 -5.85 -5.52 -12.83
CA THR A 131 -6.90 -5.58 -11.80
C THR A 131 -8.28 -5.19 -12.32
N VAL A 132 -8.40 -4.79 -13.60
CA VAL A 132 -9.65 -4.39 -14.24
C VAL A 132 -9.96 -5.30 -15.42
N HIS A 133 -11.23 -5.43 -15.77
CA HIS A 133 -11.71 -6.20 -16.92
C HIS A 133 -12.72 -5.37 -17.72
N ASP A 134 -12.90 -5.71 -19.00
CA ASP A 134 -13.84 -5.07 -19.92
C ASP A 134 -13.65 -3.54 -20.07
N ILE A 135 -12.41 -3.06 -19.95
CA ILE A 135 -12.04 -1.66 -20.15
C ILE A 135 -10.94 -1.56 -21.21
N GLU A 136 -11.07 -0.56 -22.09
CA GLU A 136 -10.08 -0.25 -23.11
C GLU A 136 -8.81 0.36 -22.48
N VAL A 137 -7.65 -0.14 -22.88
CA VAL A 137 -6.34 0.35 -22.44
C VAL A 137 -5.57 0.88 -23.64
N LEU A 138 -5.32 2.18 -23.65
CA LEU A 138 -4.54 2.86 -24.68
C LEU A 138 -3.07 2.91 -24.26
N THR A 139 -2.18 2.48 -25.14
CA THR A 139 -0.72 2.60 -24.96
C THR A 139 -0.13 3.81 -25.70
N GLU A 140 -0.97 4.49 -26.48
CA GLU A 140 -0.65 5.68 -27.26
C GLU A 140 -1.82 6.67 -27.15
N TRP A 141 -1.53 7.97 -27.20
CA TRP A 141 -2.52 9.03 -26.98
C TRP A 141 -2.46 10.17 -28.03
N PRO A 142 -2.36 9.88 -29.35
CA PRO A 142 -2.57 10.91 -30.35
C PRO A 142 -4.02 11.42 -30.29
N VAL A 143 -4.24 12.67 -30.68
CA VAL A 143 -5.57 13.33 -30.59
C VAL A 143 -6.63 12.54 -31.37
N GLU A 144 -6.24 11.93 -32.49
CA GLU A 144 -7.10 11.11 -33.33
C GLU A 144 -7.60 9.87 -32.58
N ALA A 145 -6.71 9.11 -31.93
CA ALA A 145 -7.09 7.91 -31.18
C ALA A 145 -7.96 8.25 -29.96
N LEU A 146 -7.64 9.34 -29.25
CA LEU A 146 -8.47 9.81 -28.13
C LEU A 146 -9.85 10.28 -28.61
N THR A 147 -9.93 10.91 -29.78
CA THR A 147 -11.21 11.32 -30.39
C THR A 147 -12.05 10.10 -30.73
N GLU A 148 -11.46 9.08 -31.38
CA GLU A 148 -12.12 7.81 -31.66
C GLU A 148 -12.64 7.14 -30.38
N GLN A 149 -11.83 7.15 -29.32
CA GLN A 149 -12.23 6.59 -28.05
C GLN A 149 -13.40 7.36 -27.41
N PHE A 150 -13.39 8.69 -27.44
CA PHE A 150 -14.52 9.50 -26.96
C PHE A 150 -15.79 9.29 -27.79
N LEU A 151 -15.68 9.08 -29.11
CA LEU A 151 -16.82 8.80 -29.99
C LEU A 151 -17.53 7.47 -29.67
N LYS A 152 -16.82 6.50 -29.06
CA LYS A 152 -17.44 5.26 -28.56
C LYS A 152 -18.34 5.49 -27.33
N LEU A 153 -18.31 6.68 -26.73
CA LEU A 153 -19.00 7.02 -25.49
C LEU A 153 -18.73 6.02 -24.33
N PRO A 154 -17.45 5.70 -24.03
CA PRO A 154 -17.13 4.80 -22.93
C PRO A 154 -17.47 5.46 -21.58
N THR A 155 -17.82 4.65 -20.58
CA THR A 155 -17.89 5.12 -19.19
C THR A 155 -16.49 5.39 -18.63
N CYS A 156 -15.52 4.56 -19.00
CA CYS A 156 -14.13 4.62 -18.55
C CYS A 156 -13.18 4.08 -19.61
N PHE A 157 -11.96 4.63 -19.69
CA PHE A 157 -10.84 3.99 -20.37
C PHE A 157 -9.51 4.37 -19.71
N PHE A 158 -8.48 3.56 -19.95
CA PHE A 158 -7.16 3.71 -19.35
C PHE A 158 -6.16 4.20 -20.40
N ILE A 159 -5.20 4.99 -19.96
CA ILE A 159 -3.99 5.33 -20.69
C ILE A 159 -2.82 4.82 -19.85
N LEU A 160 -2.08 3.84 -20.38
CA LEU A 160 -0.89 3.32 -19.74
C LEU A 160 0.28 4.28 -20.00
N THR A 161 0.66 5.05 -18.99
CA THR A 161 1.73 6.05 -19.11
C THR A 161 3.10 5.46 -18.84
N ASN A 162 3.17 4.42 -17.99
CA ASN A 162 4.41 3.86 -17.46
C ASN A 162 5.33 4.96 -16.89
N SER A 163 4.74 6.01 -16.31
CA SER A 163 5.46 7.19 -15.82
C SER A 163 6.31 6.88 -14.59
N ARG A 164 6.00 5.84 -13.82
CA ARG A 164 6.79 5.41 -12.64
C ARG A 164 8.23 5.04 -12.96
N SER A 165 8.51 4.62 -14.20
CA SER A 165 9.89 4.33 -14.64
C SER A 165 10.66 5.60 -15.06
N MET A 166 10.08 6.79 -14.88
CA MET A 166 10.66 8.05 -15.31
C MET A 166 11.15 8.88 -14.13
N ILE A 167 11.85 9.97 -14.43
CA ILE A 167 12.13 11.01 -13.44
C ILE A 167 10.93 11.98 -13.38
N ALA A 168 10.72 12.62 -12.22
CA ALA A 168 9.56 13.47 -11.97
C ALA A 168 9.32 14.53 -13.07
N ASN A 169 10.35 15.24 -13.53
CA ASN A 169 10.21 16.22 -14.61
C ASN A 169 9.70 15.62 -15.92
N LYS A 170 10.11 14.38 -16.24
CA LYS A 170 9.70 13.70 -17.47
C LYS A 170 8.27 13.16 -17.34
N ALA A 171 7.92 12.61 -16.18
CA ALA A 171 6.55 12.20 -15.86
C ALA A 171 5.58 13.39 -15.94
N ALA A 172 5.94 14.53 -15.34
CA ALA A 172 5.13 15.75 -15.41
C ALA A 172 4.94 16.26 -16.84
N LEU A 173 5.99 16.25 -17.68
CA LEU A 173 5.86 16.63 -19.09
C LEU A 173 4.95 15.67 -19.87
N LEU A 174 5.09 14.37 -19.64
CA LEU A 174 4.23 13.35 -20.23
C LEU A 174 2.75 13.56 -19.88
N VAL A 175 2.45 13.76 -18.60
CA VAL A 175 1.08 14.04 -18.13
C VAL A 175 0.52 15.32 -18.75
N LYS A 176 1.32 16.38 -18.87
CA LYS A 176 0.90 17.61 -19.56
C LYS A 176 0.54 17.35 -21.03
N ASP A 177 1.35 16.56 -21.74
CA ASP A 177 1.10 16.24 -23.13
C ASP A 177 -0.16 15.38 -23.31
N ILE A 178 -0.37 14.40 -22.44
CA ILE A 178 -1.61 13.60 -22.41
C ILE A 178 -2.82 14.51 -22.16
N CYS A 179 -2.76 15.40 -21.16
CA CYS A 179 -3.86 16.31 -20.83
C CYS A 179 -4.18 17.28 -21.98
N ARG A 180 -3.17 17.80 -22.69
CA ARG A 180 -3.37 18.65 -23.88
C ARG A 180 -4.07 17.89 -25.00
N ASN A 181 -3.68 16.64 -25.23
CA ASN A 181 -4.29 15.81 -26.27
C ASN A 181 -5.73 15.43 -25.89
N LEU A 182 -5.99 15.14 -24.61
CA LEU A 182 -7.35 14.91 -24.09
C LEU A 182 -8.23 16.15 -24.27
N GLU A 183 -7.73 17.34 -23.93
CA GLU A 183 -8.47 18.59 -24.12
C GLU A 183 -8.77 18.86 -25.61
N ALA A 184 -7.79 18.63 -26.49
CA ALA A 184 -7.96 18.76 -27.92
C ALA A 184 -8.99 17.77 -28.48
N ALA A 185 -8.94 16.50 -28.06
CA ALA A 185 -9.87 15.46 -28.49
C ALA A 185 -11.28 15.68 -27.93
N ALA A 186 -11.42 16.10 -26.67
CA ALA A 186 -12.74 16.39 -26.10
C ALA A 186 -13.43 17.55 -26.82
N LYS A 187 -12.69 18.56 -27.29
CA LYS A 187 -13.23 19.69 -28.07
C LYS A 187 -13.79 19.27 -29.43
N THR A 188 -13.36 18.14 -30.00
CA THR A 188 -13.87 17.64 -31.30
C THR A 188 -15.14 16.80 -31.16
N VAL A 189 -15.50 16.37 -29.95
CA VAL A 189 -16.67 15.50 -29.67
C VAL A 189 -17.75 16.28 -28.93
N PRO A 190 -18.85 16.69 -29.59
CA PRO A 190 -19.86 17.54 -28.99
C PRO A 190 -20.54 16.93 -27.76
N GLY A 191 -20.50 17.68 -26.65
CA GLY A 191 -21.18 17.31 -25.40
C GLY A 191 -20.48 16.22 -24.59
N ILE A 192 -19.23 15.86 -24.92
CA ILE A 192 -18.43 15.01 -24.05
C ILE A 192 -17.85 15.84 -22.90
N SER A 193 -17.78 15.25 -21.73
CA SER A 193 -17.02 15.76 -20.60
C SER A 193 -16.22 14.61 -20.01
N TYR A 194 -15.14 14.91 -19.30
CA TYR A 194 -14.31 13.86 -18.72
C TYR A 194 -13.72 14.32 -17.39
N THR A 195 -13.29 13.36 -16.59
CA THR A 195 -12.45 13.61 -15.42
C THR A 195 -11.24 12.70 -15.47
N VAL A 196 -10.11 13.20 -14.99
CA VAL A 196 -8.84 12.47 -14.98
C VAL A 196 -8.64 11.84 -13.62
N VAL A 197 -8.32 10.55 -13.60
CA VAL A 197 -7.89 9.83 -12.40
C VAL A 197 -6.44 9.46 -12.57
N LEU A 198 -5.60 9.86 -11.61
CA LEU A 198 -4.22 9.40 -11.53
C LEU A 198 -4.22 8.11 -10.71
N ARG A 199 -3.87 7.00 -11.37
CA ARG A 199 -3.75 5.70 -10.73
C ARG A 199 -2.28 5.46 -10.43
N GLY A 200 -1.97 5.31 -9.14
CA GLY A 200 -0.62 5.10 -8.63
C GLY A 200 -0.46 3.79 -7.86
N ASP A 201 0.71 3.63 -7.24
CA ASP A 201 1.03 2.45 -6.45
C ASP A 201 0.29 2.45 -5.10
N SER A 202 -0.34 1.34 -4.76
CA SER A 202 -0.98 1.19 -3.45
C SER A 202 0.00 1.28 -2.27
N THR A 203 1.32 1.18 -2.47
CA THR A 203 2.33 1.46 -1.43
C THR A 203 2.90 2.88 -1.49
N LEU A 204 2.14 3.83 -2.07
CA LEU A 204 2.43 5.26 -2.09
C LEU A 204 3.67 5.67 -2.89
N ARG A 205 4.13 4.80 -3.80
CA ARG A 205 5.21 5.11 -4.74
C ARG A 205 4.62 5.74 -6.01
N GLY A 206 5.28 6.76 -6.50
CA GLY A 206 4.85 7.51 -7.68
C GLY A 206 5.23 8.97 -7.61
N HIS A 207 4.89 9.71 -8.67
CA HIS A 207 5.21 11.11 -8.84
C HIS A 207 4.12 12.04 -8.29
N PHE A 208 3.61 11.75 -7.09
CA PHE A 208 2.80 12.71 -6.35
C PHE A 208 3.72 13.67 -5.57
N PRO A 209 3.51 15.00 -5.64
CA PRO A 209 2.40 15.68 -6.31
C PRO A 209 2.65 16.07 -7.78
N GLU A 210 3.84 15.83 -8.34
CA GLU A 210 4.25 16.39 -9.63
C GLU A 210 3.31 16.06 -10.81
N GLU A 211 2.73 14.86 -10.84
CA GLU A 211 1.71 14.49 -11.85
C GLU A 211 0.38 15.20 -11.62
N ALA A 212 -0.04 15.36 -10.36
CA ALA A 212 -1.25 16.10 -10.01
C ALA A 212 -1.11 17.59 -10.41
N ASP A 213 0.03 18.19 -10.10
CA ASP A 213 0.36 19.57 -10.50
C ASP A 213 0.41 19.72 -12.03
N ALA A 214 0.90 18.68 -12.74
CA ALA A 214 0.89 18.64 -14.19
C ALA A 214 -0.52 18.68 -14.77
N VAL A 215 -1.45 17.88 -14.21
CA VAL A 215 -2.88 17.90 -14.59
C VAL A 215 -3.46 19.30 -14.35
N VAL A 216 -3.31 19.84 -13.14
CA VAL A 216 -3.85 21.16 -12.77
C VAL A 216 -3.32 22.27 -13.69
N SER A 217 -2.03 22.21 -14.08
CA SER A 217 -1.43 23.21 -14.96
C SER A 217 -2.00 23.25 -16.38
N VAL A 218 -2.74 22.21 -16.81
CA VAL A 218 -3.33 22.11 -18.15
C VAL A 218 -4.85 22.17 -18.10
N LEU A 219 -5.47 21.42 -17.18
CA LEU A 219 -6.93 21.30 -17.09
C LEU A 219 -7.56 22.33 -16.13
N GLY A 220 -6.75 23.05 -15.37
CA GLY A 220 -7.18 24.00 -14.34
C GLY A 220 -7.40 23.34 -12.98
N ASP A 221 -7.85 24.13 -12.00
CA ASP A 221 -8.06 23.64 -10.64
C ASP A 221 -9.17 22.59 -10.59
N MET A 222 -8.84 21.45 -9.96
CA MET A 222 -9.81 20.40 -9.62
C MET A 222 -10.66 20.84 -8.42
N ASP A 223 -11.85 20.26 -8.26
CA ASP A 223 -12.70 20.51 -7.10
C ASP A 223 -12.03 19.99 -5.82
N ALA A 224 -11.55 18.75 -5.85
CA ALA A 224 -10.70 18.18 -4.80
C ALA A 224 -9.82 17.04 -5.36
N TRP A 225 -8.68 16.78 -4.72
CA TRP A 225 -7.87 15.60 -4.94
C TRP A 225 -8.18 14.54 -3.89
N ILE A 226 -8.68 13.39 -4.35
CA ILE A 226 -9.00 12.25 -3.48
C ILE A 226 -7.81 11.29 -3.47
N ILE A 227 -7.27 10.99 -2.29
CA ILE A 227 -6.17 10.04 -2.11
C ILE A 227 -6.72 8.81 -1.41
N CYS A 228 -6.79 7.71 -2.15
CA CYS A 228 -7.37 6.45 -1.70
C CYS A 228 -6.47 5.26 -2.12
N PRO A 229 -5.41 4.95 -1.35
CA PRO A 229 -4.48 3.86 -1.66
C PRO A 229 -5.00 2.47 -1.23
N PHE A 230 -6.23 2.37 -0.73
CA PHE A 230 -6.84 1.10 -0.32
C PHE A 230 -6.83 0.09 -1.47
N PHE A 231 -6.37 -1.14 -1.16
CA PHE A 231 -6.37 -2.24 -2.12
C PHE A 231 -6.43 -3.57 -1.38
N LEU A 232 -7.63 -4.11 -1.22
CA LEU A 232 -7.90 -5.26 -0.36
C LEU A 232 -7.13 -6.52 -0.78
N GLN A 233 -7.08 -6.79 -2.09
CA GLN A 233 -6.42 -7.97 -2.66
C GLN A 233 -4.90 -7.89 -2.48
N GLY A 234 -4.36 -6.67 -2.43
CA GLY A 234 -2.98 -6.42 -2.02
C GLY A 234 -2.79 -6.34 -0.50
N GLY A 235 -3.84 -6.41 0.31
CA GLY A 235 -3.74 -6.22 1.75
C GLY A 235 -3.32 -4.80 2.14
N ARG A 236 -3.77 -3.78 1.40
CA ARG A 236 -3.53 -2.36 1.71
C ARG A 236 -4.76 -1.77 2.36
N TYR A 237 -4.58 -1.21 3.56
CA TYR A 237 -5.65 -0.69 4.41
C TYR A 237 -5.32 0.74 4.82
N THR A 238 -6.32 1.59 4.97
CA THR A 238 -6.14 2.93 5.55
C THR A 238 -7.10 3.08 6.72
N ILE A 239 -6.54 3.20 7.93
CA ILE A 239 -7.28 3.22 9.19
C ILE A 239 -6.72 4.36 10.04
N ASP A 240 -7.62 5.24 10.53
CA ASP A 240 -7.25 6.44 11.30
C ASP A 240 -6.17 7.29 10.63
N ASP A 241 -6.33 7.47 9.32
CA ASP A 241 -5.44 8.13 8.37
C ASP A 241 -4.07 7.45 8.20
N ILE A 242 -3.79 6.34 8.88
CA ILE A 242 -2.56 5.56 8.70
C ILE A 242 -2.75 4.53 7.60
N HIS A 243 -1.86 4.52 6.61
CA HIS A 243 -1.82 3.51 5.58
C HIS A 243 -0.98 2.30 6.03
N TYR A 244 -1.50 1.10 5.83
CA TYR A 244 -0.90 -0.15 6.25
C TYR A 244 -0.74 -1.11 5.08
N VAL A 245 0.37 -1.84 5.09
CA VAL A 245 0.59 -3.03 4.26
C VAL A 245 0.47 -4.26 5.16
N ALA A 246 -0.42 -5.17 4.79
CA ALA A 246 -0.60 -6.41 5.52
C ALA A 246 0.52 -7.40 5.19
N ASP A 247 1.12 -7.97 6.23
CA ASP A 247 1.97 -9.16 6.16
C ASP A 247 1.32 -10.25 7.01
N SER A 248 0.69 -11.21 6.33
CA SER A 248 -0.04 -12.30 6.97
C SER A 248 -1.10 -11.77 7.95
N GLU A 249 -0.91 -11.95 9.26
CA GLU A 249 -1.83 -11.50 10.32
C GLU A 249 -1.46 -10.15 10.94
N ARG A 250 -0.59 -9.38 10.26
CA ARG A 250 -0.03 -8.15 10.80
C ARG A 250 -0.33 -6.98 9.87
N LEU A 251 -0.55 -5.80 10.45
CA LEU A 251 -0.59 -4.54 9.73
C LEU A 251 0.71 -3.77 10.00
N ILE A 252 1.48 -3.52 8.94
CA ILE A 252 2.74 -2.77 8.99
C ILE A 252 2.46 -1.36 8.47
N PRO A 253 2.69 -0.29 9.26
CA PRO A 253 2.58 1.08 8.75
C PRO A 253 3.44 1.27 7.50
N ALA A 254 2.90 1.90 6.46
CA ALA A 254 3.50 1.95 5.13
C ALA A 254 4.94 2.53 5.15
N GLY A 255 5.18 3.56 5.96
CA GLY A 255 6.49 4.20 6.17
C GLY A 255 7.56 3.30 6.82
N GLU A 256 7.15 2.20 7.47
CA GLU A 256 8.07 1.22 8.07
C GLU A 256 8.44 0.08 7.11
N THR A 257 7.74 -0.04 5.97
CA THR A 257 7.95 -1.09 4.99
C THR A 257 9.21 -0.86 4.15
N GLU A 258 9.62 -1.88 3.39
CA GLU A 258 10.66 -1.76 2.38
C GLU A 258 10.27 -0.80 1.24
N PHE A 259 8.98 -0.63 0.96
CA PHE A 259 8.50 0.26 -0.11
C PHE A 259 8.78 1.74 0.19
N ALA A 260 8.70 2.13 1.46
CA ALA A 260 9.03 3.47 1.93
C ALA A 260 10.53 3.79 1.83
N LYS A 261 11.39 2.77 1.73
CA LYS A 261 12.85 2.89 1.57
C LYS A 261 13.29 2.90 0.10
N ASP A 262 12.35 3.03 -0.83
CA ASP A 262 12.63 3.14 -2.25
C ASP A 262 13.56 4.33 -2.55
N ALA A 263 14.56 4.13 -3.40
CA ALA A 263 15.56 5.15 -3.69
C ALA A 263 15.04 6.34 -4.50
N ALA A 264 13.96 6.15 -5.28
CA ALA A 264 13.35 7.18 -6.10
C ALA A 264 12.10 7.79 -5.43
N PHE A 265 11.31 6.96 -4.75
CA PHE A 265 9.99 7.31 -4.24
C PHE A 265 9.86 7.27 -2.72
N GLY A 266 10.98 7.11 -2.00
CA GLY A 266 10.98 6.95 -0.55
C GLY A 266 10.22 8.05 0.20
N TYR A 267 9.67 7.65 1.34
CA TYR A 267 8.91 8.49 2.26
C TYR A 267 9.05 7.91 3.67
N THR A 268 8.64 8.67 4.68
CA THR A 268 8.79 8.27 6.09
C THR A 268 7.44 8.20 6.80
N SER A 269 6.49 9.06 6.42
CA SER A 269 5.20 9.09 7.10
C SER A 269 4.28 7.95 6.66
N SER A 270 3.64 7.32 7.65
CA SER A 270 2.55 6.36 7.41
C SER A 270 1.17 7.01 7.53
N ASN A 271 1.06 8.16 8.20
CA ASN A 271 -0.18 8.93 8.24
C ASN A 271 -0.29 9.71 6.92
N LEU A 272 -1.37 9.49 6.17
CA LEU A 272 -1.52 10.01 4.81
C LEU A 272 -1.60 11.54 4.75
N LYS A 273 -2.06 12.22 5.80
CA LYS A 273 -2.05 13.68 5.85
C LYS A 273 -0.63 14.23 5.98
N GLN A 274 0.16 13.63 6.86
CA GLN A 274 1.58 13.93 7.01
C GLN A 274 2.40 13.51 5.78
N TRP A 275 2.03 12.41 5.14
CA TRP A 275 2.62 11.98 3.87
C TRP A 275 2.34 12.99 2.75
N VAL A 276 1.14 13.56 2.66
CA VAL A 276 0.85 14.65 1.72
C VAL A 276 1.76 15.85 2.00
N GLU A 277 1.93 16.25 3.25
CA GLU A 277 2.84 17.34 3.62
C GLU A 277 4.31 17.03 3.27
N GLU A 278 4.76 15.81 3.55
CA GLU A 278 6.10 15.33 3.18
C GLU A 278 6.33 15.39 1.66
N LYS A 279 5.41 14.82 0.88
CA LYS A 279 5.53 14.74 -0.59
C LYS A 279 5.43 16.10 -1.26
N THR A 280 4.59 16.98 -0.72
CA THR A 280 4.46 18.37 -1.19
C THR A 280 5.54 19.29 -0.64
N LYS A 281 6.48 18.78 0.19
CA LYS A 281 7.56 19.55 0.83
C LYS A 281 7.01 20.75 1.62
N GLY A 282 5.89 20.57 2.31
CA GLY A 282 5.20 21.61 3.07
C GLY A 282 4.28 22.53 2.24
N GLY A 283 4.06 22.22 0.96
CA GLY A 283 3.12 22.97 0.11
C GLY A 283 1.66 22.82 0.54
N ILE A 284 1.31 21.66 1.12
CA ILE A 284 0.01 21.39 1.74
C ILE A 284 0.28 20.85 3.14
N LEU A 285 -0.17 21.55 4.17
CA LEU A 285 0.05 21.17 5.56
C LEU A 285 -0.91 20.06 6.01
N GLU A 286 -0.50 19.22 6.96
CA GLU A 286 -1.32 18.14 7.54
C GLU A 286 -2.73 18.60 7.93
N ASN A 287 -2.85 19.79 8.53
CA ASN A 287 -4.12 20.35 9.00
C ASN A 287 -5.03 20.89 7.88
N GLN A 288 -4.53 21.01 6.65
CA GLN A 288 -5.31 21.40 5.46
C GLN A 288 -5.89 20.18 4.74
N VAL A 289 -5.42 18.96 5.08
CA VAL A 289 -5.87 17.73 4.43
C VAL A 289 -7.13 17.22 5.14
N SER A 290 -8.22 17.12 4.39
CA SER A 290 -9.50 16.59 4.87
C SER A 290 -9.48 15.06 4.93
N THR A 291 -10.40 14.45 5.65
CA THR A 291 -10.49 12.98 5.76
C THR A 291 -11.93 12.48 5.74
N ILE A 292 -12.15 11.41 4.99
CA ILE A 292 -13.29 10.52 5.11
C ILE A 292 -12.86 9.37 6.02
N SER A 293 -13.36 9.37 7.26
CA SER A 293 -13.04 8.33 8.24
C SER A 293 -13.88 7.08 8.05
N ILE A 294 -13.40 5.93 8.54
CA ILE A 294 -14.20 4.69 8.60
C ILE A 294 -15.47 4.90 9.43
N SER A 295 -15.42 5.71 10.48
CA SER A 295 -16.61 6.01 11.29
C SER A 295 -17.68 6.73 10.49
N LEU A 296 -17.30 7.69 9.64
CA LEU A 296 -18.24 8.40 8.75
C LEU A 296 -18.85 7.42 7.75
N LEU A 297 -18.01 6.63 7.07
CA LEU A 297 -18.46 5.62 6.11
C LEU A 297 -19.43 4.59 6.71
N ARG A 298 -19.11 4.09 7.92
CA ARG A 298 -19.85 2.99 8.54
C ARG A 298 -21.02 3.41 9.41
N LYS A 299 -21.07 4.65 9.91
CA LYS A 299 -22.15 5.14 10.79
C LYS A 299 -23.05 6.19 10.18
N GLU A 300 -22.53 6.99 9.24
CA GLU A 300 -23.26 8.13 8.65
C GLU A 300 -23.62 7.88 7.18
N GLY A 301 -22.83 7.07 6.46
CA GLY A 301 -23.20 6.54 5.16
C GLY A 301 -22.98 7.50 3.98
N PRO A 302 -23.55 7.19 2.79
CA PRO A 302 -23.30 7.91 1.54
C PRO A 302 -23.65 9.40 1.58
N ASP A 303 -24.77 9.78 2.20
CA ASP A 303 -25.23 11.17 2.24
C ASP A 303 -24.25 12.08 3.00
N ALA A 304 -23.66 11.56 4.09
CA ALA A 304 -22.64 12.29 4.85
C ALA A 304 -21.33 12.41 4.07
N VAL A 305 -20.97 11.40 3.27
CA VAL A 305 -19.82 11.48 2.34
C VAL A 305 -20.06 12.60 1.33
N CYS A 306 -21.23 12.63 0.68
CA CYS A 306 -21.59 13.67 -0.28
C CYS A 306 -21.52 15.06 0.37
N GLN A 307 -22.14 15.24 1.53
CA GLN A 307 -22.10 16.51 2.27
C GLN A 307 -20.68 16.97 2.60
N LEU A 308 -19.81 16.05 3.03
CA LEU A 308 -18.41 16.40 3.31
C LEU A 308 -17.69 16.83 2.03
N LEU A 309 -17.80 16.05 0.96
CA LEU A 309 -17.15 16.35 -0.33
C LEU A 309 -17.62 17.69 -0.89
N CYS A 310 -18.92 18.00 -0.83
CA CYS A 310 -19.46 19.29 -1.26
C CYS A 310 -19.05 20.48 -0.36
N SER A 311 -18.61 20.22 0.87
CA SER A 311 -18.12 21.26 1.78
C SER A 311 -16.64 21.61 1.59
N LEU A 312 -15.91 20.81 0.82
CA LEU A 312 -14.48 21.01 0.58
C LEU A 312 -14.21 22.29 -0.21
N GLU A 313 -13.15 22.99 0.17
CA GLU A 313 -12.64 24.11 -0.64
C GLU A 313 -12.02 23.59 -1.94
N LYS A 314 -12.16 24.37 -3.01
CA LYS A 314 -11.63 24.02 -4.33
C LYS A 314 -10.12 23.79 -4.27
N GLY A 315 -9.67 22.65 -4.81
CA GLY A 315 -8.26 22.26 -4.85
C GLY A 315 -7.74 21.63 -3.56
N SER A 316 -8.61 21.39 -2.57
CA SER A 316 -8.25 20.69 -1.34
C SER A 316 -7.89 19.22 -1.60
N VAL A 317 -7.17 18.62 -0.64
CA VAL A 317 -6.83 17.19 -0.65
C VAL A 317 -7.67 16.49 0.42
N CYS A 318 -8.24 15.34 0.07
CA CYS A 318 -9.03 14.52 0.98
C CYS A 318 -8.50 13.07 0.97
N ILE A 319 -8.20 12.55 2.16
CA ILE A 319 -7.85 11.14 2.37
C ILE A 319 -9.11 10.31 2.55
N VAL A 320 -9.16 9.14 1.91
CA VAL A 320 -10.22 8.14 2.16
C VAL A 320 -9.65 6.99 2.96
N ASN A 321 -10.23 6.76 4.12
CA ASN A 321 -9.96 5.57 4.93
C ASN A 321 -10.85 4.43 4.46
N ALA A 322 -10.30 3.23 4.39
CA ALA A 322 -11.05 2.03 4.06
C ALA A 322 -10.34 0.80 4.60
N ALA A 323 -11.15 -0.14 5.10
CA ALA A 323 -10.67 -1.44 5.56
C ALA A 323 -11.45 -2.63 4.96
N SER A 324 -12.38 -2.34 4.06
CA SER A 324 -13.24 -3.31 3.38
C SER A 324 -13.72 -2.74 2.03
N GLU A 325 -14.15 -3.60 1.11
CA GLU A 325 -14.82 -3.15 -0.12
C GLU A 325 -16.13 -2.41 0.19
N ARG A 326 -16.80 -2.70 1.32
CA ARG A 326 -18.02 -2.00 1.71
C ARG A 326 -17.77 -0.52 2.00
N ASP A 327 -16.65 -0.20 2.62
CA ASP A 327 -16.22 1.18 2.88
C ASP A 327 -16.08 1.95 1.55
N MET A 328 -15.47 1.32 0.55
CA MET A 328 -15.32 1.89 -0.79
C MET A 328 -16.65 2.05 -1.52
N ASN A 329 -17.57 1.10 -1.38
CA ASN A 329 -18.90 1.18 -1.98
C ASN A 329 -19.70 2.37 -1.42
N VAL A 330 -19.61 2.63 -0.11
CA VAL A 330 -20.25 3.79 0.52
C VAL A 330 -19.61 5.10 0.05
N PHE A 331 -18.28 5.15 -0.01
CA PHE A 331 -17.57 6.31 -0.53
C PHE A 331 -17.98 6.62 -1.98
N ALA A 332 -17.95 5.62 -2.86
CA ALA A 332 -18.34 5.76 -4.25
C ALA A 332 -19.80 6.22 -4.39
N ALA A 333 -20.70 5.66 -3.58
CA ALA A 333 -22.11 6.07 -3.55
C ALA A 333 -22.27 7.56 -3.20
N GLY A 334 -21.56 8.05 -2.19
CA GLY A 334 -21.61 9.47 -1.81
C GLY A 334 -20.93 10.40 -2.82
N MET A 335 -19.89 9.92 -3.51
CA MET A 335 -19.17 10.70 -4.52
C MET A 335 -19.98 10.96 -5.79
N ILE A 336 -20.94 10.09 -6.12
CA ILE A 336 -21.73 10.19 -7.37
C ILE A 336 -23.12 10.82 -7.20
N GLN A 337 -23.53 11.18 -5.97
CA GLN A 337 -24.76 11.93 -5.71
C GLN A 337 -24.69 13.36 -6.27
#